data_AF-A0A542AK73-F1
#
_entry.id   AF-A0A542AK73-F1
#
_cell.length_a   1.000
_cell.length_b   1.000
_cell.length_c   1.000
_cell.angle_alpha   90.00
_cell.angle_beta   90.00
_cell.angle_gamma   90.00
#
_symmetry.space_group_name_H-M   'P 1'
#
loop_
_entity.id
_entity.type
_entity.pdbx_description
1 polymer ?
#
loop_
_entity_poly.entity_id
_entity_poly.type
_entity_poly.pdbx_seq_one_letter_code
_entity_poly.pdbx_strand_id
1 'polypeptide(L)'
;MEKWKAAVIAIFAALSAWLGVLAVPVLLLAAVNVIDYATGLAAAKFRDQKISSYKSFRGIAKKISMWLLVAVGAILDCLLAYAAQRAGTELHFGFAVASLAAVWLICNEVISILENISDIGVALPPFLMKIASALKSQVESKID
;
A
#
# COMPACT_ATOMS: atom_id res chain seq x y z
N MET A 1 -10.67 -29.79 -2.88
CA MET A 1 -10.34 -28.36 -2.93
C MET A 1 -10.27 -27.95 -4.39
N GLU A 2 -11.08 -26.97 -4.80
CA GLU A 2 -11.10 -26.47 -6.18
C GLU A 2 -9.68 -26.20 -6.71
N LYS A 3 -9.32 -26.75 -7.88
CA LYS A 3 -7.97 -26.64 -8.47
C LYS A 3 -7.47 -25.18 -8.54
N TRP A 4 -8.38 -24.23 -8.70
CA TRP A 4 -8.08 -22.80 -8.69
C TRP A 4 -7.57 -22.30 -7.32
N LYS A 5 -8.11 -22.81 -6.20
CA LYS A 5 -7.66 -22.44 -4.85
C LYS A 5 -6.22 -22.91 -4.63
N ALA A 6 -5.91 -24.13 -5.08
CA ALA A 6 -4.56 -24.69 -5.00
C ALA A 6 -3.56 -23.87 -5.86
N ALA A 7 -3.95 -23.46 -7.07
CA ALA A 7 -3.13 -22.60 -7.92
C ALA A 7 -2.85 -21.22 -7.28
N VAL A 8 -3.88 -20.58 -6.69
CA VAL A 8 -3.71 -19.29 -6.01
C VAL A 8 -2.78 -19.43 -4.80
N ILE A 9 -2.98 -20.46 -3.98
CA ILE A 9 -2.12 -20.71 -2.81
C ILE A 9 -0.68 -20.97 -3.24
N ALA A 10 -0.44 -21.75 -4.31
CA ALA A 10 0.89 -22.04 -4.81
C ALA A 10 1.60 -20.79 -5.35
N ILE A 11 0.90 -19.92 -6.10
CA ILE A 11 1.45 -18.66 -6.60
C ILE A 11 1.81 -17.74 -5.43
N PHE A 12 0.90 -17.59 -4.44
CA PHE A 12 1.17 -16.79 -3.26
C PHE A 12 2.35 -17.33 -2.45
N ALA A 13 2.41 -18.64 -2.22
CA ALA A 13 3.52 -19.26 -1.49
C ALA A 13 4.86 -19.07 -2.21
N ALA A 14 4.89 -19.22 -3.54
CA ALA A 14 6.09 -19.01 -4.35
C ALA A 14 6.53 -17.54 -4.33
N LEU A 15 5.59 -16.59 -4.47
CA LEU A 15 5.89 -15.15 -4.38
C LEU A 15 6.37 -14.76 -2.99
N SER A 16 5.74 -15.26 -1.92
CA SER A 16 6.16 -15.00 -0.55
C SER A 16 7.55 -15.56 -0.26
N ALA A 17 7.85 -16.77 -0.74
CA ALA A 17 9.17 -17.36 -0.62
C ALA A 17 10.24 -16.54 -1.39
N TRP A 18 9.90 -16.03 -2.57
CA TRP A 18 10.83 -15.25 -3.40
C TRP A 18 11.07 -13.83 -2.87
N LEU A 19 10.02 -13.17 -2.35
CA LEU A 19 10.11 -11.81 -1.81
C LEU A 19 10.80 -11.74 -0.44
N GLY A 20 10.85 -12.84 0.32
CA GLY A 20 11.49 -12.88 1.63
C GLY A 20 10.89 -11.85 2.59
N VAL A 21 11.73 -10.98 3.18
CA VAL A 21 11.30 -9.91 4.11
C VAL A 21 10.29 -8.96 3.47
N LEU A 22 10.36 -8.76 2.15
CA LEU A 22 9.45 -7.87 1.42
C LEU A 22 8.04 -8.46 1.26
N ALA A 23 7.85 -9.75 1.53
CA ALA A 23 6.55 -10.41 1.39
C ALA A 23 5.49 -9.80 2.31
N VAL A 24 5.81 -9.56 3.59
CA VAL A 24 4.83 -9.03 4.56
C VAL A 24 4.35 -7.61 4.17
N PRO A 25 5.22 -6.61 3.91
CA PRO A 25 4.77 -5.29 3.49
C PRO A 25 3.97 -5.30 2.19
N VAL A 26 4.39 -6.10 1.20
CA VAL A 26 3.70 -6.21 -0.09
C VAL A 26 2.30 -6.82 0.05
N LEU A 27 2.16 -7.89 0.83
CA LEU A 27 0.87 -8.53 1.07
C LEU A 27 -0.10 -7.62 1.83
N LEU A 28 0.40 -6.91 2.85
CA LEU A 28 -0.40 -5.93 3.59
C LEU A 28 -0.82 -4.77 2.68
N LEU A 29 0.10 -4.24 1.85
CA LEU A 29 -0.24 -3.19 0.89
C LEU A 29 -1.31 -3.65 -0.11
N ALA A 30 -1.24 -4.89 -0.59
CA ALA A 30 -2.28 -5.47 -1.44
C ALA A 30 -3.64 -5.56 -0.73
N ALA A 31 -3.65 -6.08 0.50
CA ALA A 31 -4.86 -6.22 1.29
C ALA A 31 -5.53 -4.87 1.57
N VAL A 32 -4.75 -3.87 1.99
CA VAL A 32 -5.26 -2.53 2.30
C VAL A 32 -5.76 -1.83 1.02
N ASN A 33 -5.09 -2.00 -0.13
CA ASN A 33 -5.58 -1.47 -1.41
C ASN A 33 -6.95 -2.04 -1.83
N VAL A 34 -7.18 -3.34 -1.58
CA VAL A 34 -8.46 -4.00 -1.86
C VAL A 34 -9.55 -3.46 -0.94
N ILE A 35 -9.26 -3.30 0.35
CA ILE A 35 -10.18 -2.72 1.33
C ILE A 35 -10.53 -1.28 0.95
N ASP A 36 -9.53 -0.46 0.63
CA ASP A 36 -9.71 0.92 0.21
C ASP A 36 -10.58 1.05 -1.04
N TYR A 37 -10.36 0.19 -2.04
CA TYR A 37 -11.20 0.19 -3.23
C TYR A 37 -12.65 -0.20 -2.93
N ALA A 38 -12.86 -1.20 -2.08
CA ALA A 38 -14.19 -1.63 -1.66
C ALA A 38 -14.92 -0.55 -0.85
N THR A 39 -14.24 0.10 0.10
CA THR A 39 -14.83 1.19 0.90
C THR A 39 -15.08 2.43 0.04
N GLY A 40 -14.21 2.75 -0.91
CA GLY A 40 -14.39 3.86 -1.85
C GLY A 40 -15.59 3.65 -2.78
N LEU A 41 -15.82 2.43 -3.26
CA LEU A 41 -17.02 2.08 -4.03
C LEU A 41 -18.29 2.20 -3.19
N ALA A 42 -18.25 1.75 -1.93
CA ALA A 42 -19.38 1.90 -1.01
C ALA A 42 -19.68 3.38 -0.73
N ALA A 43 -18.67 4.18 -0.39
CA ALA A 43 -18.79 5.62 -0.14
C ALA A 43 -19.33 6.40 -1.34
N ALA A 44 -18.93 6.02 -2.56
CA ALA A 44 -19.41 6.66 -3.79
C ALA A 44 -20.94 6.57 -3.95
N LYS A 45 -21.56 5.46 -3.48
CA LYS A 45 -23.01 5.29 -3.48
C LYS A 45 -23.73 6.23 -2.51
N PHE A 46 -23.11 6.56 -1.38
CA PHE A 46 -23.66 7.49 -0.39
C PHE A 46 -23.44 8.96 -0.75
N ARG A 47 -22.41 9.26 -1.56
CA ARG A 47 -22.07 10.63 -2.01
C ARG A 47 -22.84 11.10 -3.26
N ASP A 48 -23.75 10.28 -3.79
CA ASP A 48 -24.55 10.53 -5.02
C ASP A 48 -23.71 10.97 -6.24
N GLN A 49 -22.42 10.58 -6.26
CA GLN A 49 -21.51 10.94 -7.33
C GLN A 49 -21.66 9.97 -8.49
N LYS A 50 -21.87 10.48 -9.70
CA LYS A 50 -21.77 9.69 -10.93
C LYS A 50 -20.35 9.11 -11.02
N ILE A 51 -20.22 7.80 -10.79
CA ILE A 51 -18.97 7.06 -10.97
C ILE A 51 -18.67 7.07 -12.48
N SER A 52 -17.86 8.01 -12.93
CA SER A 52 -17.36 7.99 -14.30
C SER A 52 -16.24 6.96 -14.41
N SER A 53 -16.22 6.22 -15.52
CA SER A 53 -15.15 5.24 -15.81
C SER A 53 -13.76 5.89 -15.76
N TYR A 54 -13.66 7.16 -16.18
CA TYR A 54 -12.44 7.96 -16.12
C TYR A 54 -11.93 8.18 -14.69
N LYS A 55 -12.82 8.44 -13.72
CA LYS A 55 -12.45 8.62 -12.30
C LYS A 55 -11.96 7.30 -11.68
N SER A 56 -12.61 6.19 -12.03
CA SER A 56 -12.23 4.85 -11.58
C SER A 56 -10.88 4.42 -12.17
N PHE A 57 -10.65 4.65 -13.46
CA PHE A 57 -9.38 4.37 -14.12
C PHE A 57 -8.23 5.20 -13.52
N ARG A 58 -8.46 6.48 -13.21
CA ARG A 58 -7.47 7.32 -12.53
C ARG A 58 -7.12 6.78 -11.13
N GLY A 59 -8.08 6.24 -10.41
CA GLY A 59 -7.85 5.57 -9.13
C GLY A 59 -6.95 4.33 -9.26
N ILE A 60 -7.23 3.47 -10.24
CA ILE A 60 -6.42 2.29 -10.54
C ILE A 60 -5.00 2.70 -10.96
N ALA A 61 -4.87 3.69 -11.85
CA ALA A 61 -3.57 4.21 -12.29
C ALA A 61 -2.75 4.71 -11.09
N LYS A 62 -3.36 5.47 -10.17
CA LYS A 62 -2.71 5.90 -8.93
C LYS A 62 -2.23 4.72 -8.09
N LYS A 63 -3.06 3.69 -7.93
CA LYS A 63 -2.68 2.45 -7.22
C LYS A 63 -1.49 1.78 -7.88
N ILE A 64 -1.50 1.59 -9.21
CA ILE A 64 -0.35 1.03 -9.94
C ILE A 64 0.92 1.87 -9.75
N SER A 65 0.82 3.20 -9.80
CA SER A 65 1.96 4.09 -9.54
C SER A 65 2.53 3.94 -8.13
N MET A 66 1.71 3.62 -7.13
CA MET A 66 2.17 3.35 -5.76
C MET A 66 2.99 2.05 -5.69
N TRP A 67 2.59 1.01 -6.43
CA TRP A 67 3.39 -0.22 -6.53
C TRP A 67 4.76 0.00 -7.19
N LEU A 68 4.86 0.95 -8.12
CA LEU A 68 6.15 1.33 -8.70
C LEU A 68 7.10 1.94 -7.67
N LEU A 69 6.60 2.64 -6.64
CA LEU A 69 7.47 3.17 -5.57
C LEU A 69 8.10 2.06 -4.73
N VAL A 70 7.36 0.98 -4.46
CA VAL A 70 7.92 -0.21 -3.79
C VAL A 70 8.99 -0.86 -4.67
N ALA A 71 8.74 -0.95 -5.99
CA ALA A 71 9.72 -1.48 -6.93
C ALA A 71 10.99 -0.61 -7.00
N VAL A 72 10.85 0.72 -7.01
CA VAL A 72 11.97 1.66 -6.94
C VAL A 72 12.75 1.48 -5.64
N GLY A 73 12.06 1.33 -4.50
CA GLY A 73 12.71 1.02 -3.23
C GLY A 73 13.51 -0.28 -3.28
N ALA A 74 12.97 -1.32 -3.92
CA ALA A 74 13.67 -2.60 -4.07
C ALA A 74 14.90 -2.49 -4.99
N ILE A 75 14.84 -1.66 -6.03
CA ILE A 75 16.01 -1.36 -6.88
C ILE A 75 17.10 -0.66 -6.05
N LEU A 76 16.72 0.29 -5.19
CA LEU A 76 17.67 0.96 -4.29
C LEU A 76 18.31 -0.01 -3.29
N ASP A 77 17.52 -0.89 -2.68
CA ASP A 77 18.03 -1.93 -1.78
C ASP A 77 19.06 -2.84 -2.49
N CYS A 78 18.78 -3.26 -3.73
CA CYS A 78 19.71 -4.04 -4.55
C CYS A 78 21.00 -3.27 -4.88
N LEU A 79 20.89 -1.98 -5.21
CA LEU A 79 22.05 -1.13 -5.49
C LEU A 79 22.93 -0.94 -4.24
N LEU A 80 22.33 -0.75 -3.07
CA LEU A 80 23.04 -0.63 -1.79
C LEU A 80 23.75 -1.93 -1.42
N ALA A 81 23.08 -3.08 -1.59
CA ALA A 81 23.68 -4.39 -1.37
C ALA A 81 24.89 -4.62 -2.32
N TYR A 82 24.75 -4.28 -3.60
CA TYR A 82 25.84 -4.37 -4.57
C TYR A 82 27.03 -3.46 -4.20
N ALA A 83 26.75 -2.20 -3.83
CA ALA A 83 27.79 -1.26 -3.42
C ALA A 83 28.53 -1.72 -2.17
N ALA A 84 27.82 -2.24 -1.17
CA ALA A 84 28.42 -2.76 0.05
C ALA A 84 29.33 -3.96 -0.22
N GLN A 85 28.88 -4.93 -1.03
CA GLN A 85 29.70 -6.07 -1.44
C GLN A 85 31.00 -5.62 -2.12
N ARG A 86 30.93 -4.59 -2.98
CA ARG A 86 32.11 -4.00 -3.64
C ARG A 86 33.02 -3.25 -2.67
N ALA A 87 32.47 -2.69 -1.60
CA ALA A 87 33.22 -2.05 -0.52
C ALA A 87 33.79 -3.06 0.50
N GLY A 88 33.64 -4.37 0.28
CA GLY A 88 34.12 -5.41 1.20
C GLY A 88 33.31 -5.52 2.50
N THR A 89 32.10 -4.96 2.52
CA THR A 89 31.19 -5.00 3.67
C THR A 89 29.91 -5.74 3.28
N GLU A 90 29.36 -6.59 4.15
CA GLU A 90 28.06 -7.18 3.90
C GLU A 90 26.94 -6.38 4.59
N LEU A 91 25.90 -6.07 3.82
CA LEU A 91 24.75 -5.31 4.27
C LEU A 91 23.55 -6.26 4.45
N HIS A 92 23.19 -6.55 5.69
CA HIS A 92 22.20 -7.59 6.04
C HIS A 92 20.79 -7.04 6.28
N PHE A 93 20.43 -5.87 5.75
CA PHE A 93 19.09 -5.29 5.97
C PHE A 93 18.05 -5.65 4.89
N GLY A 94 18.42 -6.43 3.88
CA GLY A 94 17.48 -6.94 2.87
C GLY A 94 16.79 -5.81 2.10
N PHE A 95 15.45 -5.83 2.07
CA PHE A 95 14.61 -4.85 1.36
C PHE A 95 14.10 -3.72 2.29
N ALA A 96 15.00 -3.05 3.00
CA ALA A 96 14.63 -2.05 4.00
C ALA A 96 13.95 -0.82 3.38
N VAL A 97 14.48 -0.30 2.28
CA VAL A 97 13.94 0.88 1.58
C VAL A 97 12.57 0.56 0.98
N ALA A 98 12.44 -0.59 0.30
CA ALA A 98 11.17 -1.04 -0.25
C ALA A 98 10.10 -1.26 0.85
N SER A 99 10.51 -1.84 1.98
CA SER A 99 9.62 -2.07 3.12
C SER A 99 9.13 -0.75 3.74
N LEU A 100 10.01 0.24 3.88
CA LEU A 100 9.65 1.55 4.39
C LEU A 100 8.69 2.28 3.43
N ALA A 101 8.95 2.21 2.12
CA ALA A 101 8.05 2.74 1.11
C ALA A 101 6.67 2.06 1.17
N ALA A 102 6.62 0.74 1.33
CA ALA A 102 5.37 0.00 1.47
C ALA A 102 4.61 0.40 2.75
N VAL A 103 5.28 0.55 3.89
CA VAL A 103 4.66 1.02 5.15
C VAL A 103 4.07 2.42 4.97
N TRP A 104 4.82 3.33 4.35
CA TRP A 104 4.34 4.68 4.04
C TRP A 104 3.06 4.66 3.19
N LEU A 105 3.04 3.84 2.14
CA LEU A 105 1.88 3.69 1.27
C LEU A 105 0.68 3.08 2.01
N ILE A 106 0.91 2.09 2.87
CA ILE A 106 -0.14 1.50 3.73
C ILE A 106 -0.76 2.58 4.62
N CYS A 107 0.05 3.44 5.25
CA CYS A 107 -0.47 4.54 6.06
C CYS A 107 -1.39 5.47 5.25
N ASN A 108 -1.02 5.81 4.01
CA ASN A 108 -1.84 6.64 3.13
C ASN A 108 -3.18 5.96 2.78
N GLU A 109 -3.17 4.66 2.49
CA GLU A 109 -4.40 3.92 2.18
C GLU A 109 -5.30 3.77 3.43
N VAL A 110 -4.72 3.63 4.63
CA VAL A 110 -5.51 3.61 5.88
C VAL A 110 -6.24 4.93 6.09
N ILE A 111 -5.62 6.08 5.80
CA ILE A 111 -6.28 7.40 5.87
C ILE A 111 -7.45 7.44 4.87
N SER A 112 -7.23 7.01 3.63
CA SER A 112 -8.28 6.94 2.59
C SER A 112 -9.46 6.05 3.01
N ILE A 113 -9.20 4.89 3.63
CA ILE A 113 -10.23 4.01 4.19
C ILE A 113 -11.04 4.70 5.28
N LEU A 114 -10.37 5.39 6.21
CA LEU A 114 -11.05 6.10 7.30
C LEU A 114 -11.95 7.21 6.74
N GLU A 115 -11.49 7.97 5.75
CA GLU A 115 -12.32 8.96 5.05
C GLU A 115 -13.56 8.29 4.42
N ASN A 116 -13.36 7.22 3.62
CA ASN A 116 -14.45 6.49 2.99
C ASN A 116 -15.47 5.94 3.99
N ILE A 117 -15.03 5.42 5.14
CA ILE A 117 -15.92 4.91 6.19
C ILE A 117 -16.72 6.05 6.83
N SER A 118 -16.09 7.20 7.07
CA SER A 118 -16.78 8.39 7.57
C SER A 118 -17.86 8.86 6.60
N ASP A 119 -17.61 8.80 5.29
CA ASP A 119 -18.56 9.21 4.25
C ASP A 119 -19.77 8.29 4.13
N ILE A 120 -19.62 7.01 4.50
CA ILE A 120 -20.72 6.04 4.56
C ILE A 120 -21.66 6.33 5.74
N GLY A 121 -21.29 7.24 6.65
CA GLY A 121 -22.08 7.63 7.82
C GLY A 121 -21.78 6.79 9.06
N VAL A 122 -20.67 6.04 9.07
CA VAL A 122 -20.22 5.31 10.26
C VAL A 122 -19.55 6.30 11.22
N ALA A 123 -20.06 6.37 12.45
CA ALA A 123 -19.45 7.18 13.49
C ALA A 123 -18.09 6.61 13.89
N LEU A 124 -17.02 7.25 13.42
CA LEU A 124 -15.66 6.88 13.78
C LEU A 124 -15.29 7.40 15.18
N PRO A 125 -14.60 6.60 16.01
CA PRO A 125 -14.01 7.07 17.24
C PRO A 125 -13.12 8.30 17.01
N PRO A 126 -13.18 9.33 17.89
CA PRO A 126 -12.41 10.56 17.72
C PRO A 126 -10.89 10.36 17.61
N PHE A 127 -10.35 9.30 18.21
CA PHE A 127 -8.93 8.99 18.13
C PHE A 127 -8.49 8.60 16.71
N LEU A 128 -9.33 7.89 15.93
CA LEU A 128 -9.00 7.52 14.55
C LEU A 128 -8.96 8.73 13.64
N MET A 129 -9.92 9.65 13.80
CA MET A 129 -9.91 10.92 13.07
C MET A 129 -8.69 11.78 13.43
N LYS A 130 -8.30 11.84 14.71
CA LYS A 130 -7.09 12.56 15.14
C LYS A 130 -5.81 11.96 14.56
N ILE A 131 -5.72 10.63 14.48
CA ILE A 131 -4.58 9.95 13.87
C ILE A 131 -4.53 10.24 12.37
N ALA A 132 -5.66 10.12 11.67
CA ALA A 132 -5.74 10.44 10.25
C ALA A 132 -5.36 11.91 9.97
N SER A 133 -5.87 12.86 10.76
CA SER A 133 -5.55 14.28 10.60
C SER A 133 -4.09 14.60 10.90
N ALA A 134 -3.51 13.97 11.93
CA ALA A 134 -2.10 14.14 12.28
C ALA A 134 -1.18 13.59 11.19
N LEU A 135 -1.50 12.41 10.64
CA LEU A 135 -0.75 11.83 9.53
C LEU A 135 -0.83 12.70 8.27
N LYS A 136 -2.03 13.20 7.93
CA LYS A 136 -2.20 14.10 6.79
C LYS A 136 -1.42 15.40 6.96
N SER A 137 -1.48 16.01 8.15
CA SER A 137 -0.72 17.21 8.48
C SER A 137 0.79 16.99 8.38
N GLN A 138 1.32 15.84 8.83
CA GLN A 138 2.74 15.52 8.73
C GLN A 138 3.22 15.30 7.28
N VAL A 139 2.33 14.84 6.40
CA VAL A 139 2.60 14.64 4.96
C VAL A 139 2.60 15.98 4.24
N GLU A 140 1.65 16.87 4.54
CA GLU A 140 1.53 18.20 3.90
C GLU A 140 2.53 19.22 4.46
N SER A 141 2.82 19.22 5.77
CA SER A 141 3.70 20.22 6.42
C SER A 141 5.19 20.07 6.12
N LYS A 142 5.59 19.13 5.26
CA LYS A 142 6.98 18.94 4.80
C LYS A 142 7.16 19.28 3.32
N ILE A 143 6.12 19.79 2.67
CA ILE A 143 6.15 20.22 1.26
C ILE A 143 6.37 21.74 1.14
N ASP A 144 6.35 22.47 2.28
CA ASP A 144 6.69 23.90 2.37
C ASP A 144 8.11 24.13 2.92
#